data_AF-S2J6A7-F1
#
_entry.id   AF-S2J6A7-F1
#
_cell.length_a   1.000
_cell.length_b   1.000
_cell.length_c   1.000
_cell.angle_alpha   90.00
_cell.angle_beta   90.00
_cell.angle_gamma   90.00
#
_symmetry.space_group_name_H-M   'P 1'
#
loop_
_entity.id
_entity.type
_entity.pdbx_description
1 polymer ?
#
loop_
_entity_poly.entity_id
_entity_poly.type
_entity_poly.pdbx_seq_one_letter_code
_entity_poly.pdbx_strand_id
1 'polypeptide(L)'
;MRLITHNMLQCHVKNCNNNNFPLRFEQVQVELIEADFNPEFLANMLNKIEWDALYNTAVQLGINTLPAQMPENAEENEDFLKLVHNVLLETHVQQGQMVCPNCAHVYKIRDGIPNMLLAEHEI
;
A
#
# COMPACT_ATOMS: atom_id res chain seq x y z
N MET A 1 2.29 4.34 -8.55
CA MET A 1 2.72 4.14 -7.15
C MET A 1 2.53 2.67 -6.80
N ARG A 2 3.57 2.01 -6.30
CA ARG A 2 3.50 0.61 -5.86
C ARG A 2 2.80 0.49 -4.50
N LEU A 3 2.16 -0.64 -4.22
CA LEU A 3 1.47 -0.84 -2.94
C LEU A 3 2.43 -0.91 -1.74
N ILE A 4 3.70 -1.30 -1.95
CA ILE A 4 4.72 -1.19 -0.90
C ILE A 4 4.86 0.26 -0.38
N THR A 5 4.75 1.25 -1.27
CA THR A 5 4.80 2.67 -0.88
C THR A 5 3.57 3.04 -0.07
N HIS A 6 2.39 2.63 -0.52
CA HIS A 6 1.13 2.89 0.20
C HIS A 6 1.14 2.31 1.62
N ASN A 7 1.68 1.11 1.80
CA ASN A 7 1.80 0.46 3.12
C ASN A 7 2.78 1.16 4.08
N MET A 8 3.55 2.15 3.61
CA MET A 8 4.44 2.97 4.41
C MET A 8 3.97 4.43 4.53
N LEU A 9 2.88 4.82 3.86
CA LEU A 9 2.38 6.19 3.83
C LEU A 9 1.19 6.36 4.78
N GLN A 10 1.33 7.31 5.70
CA GLN A 10 0.27 7.74 6.61
C GLN A 10 -0.02 9.24 6.46
N CYS A 11 -1.16 9.68 6.97
CA CYS A 11 -1.54 11.09 6.95
C CYS A 11 -0.81 11.86 8.06
N HIS A 12 -0.22 13.00 7.68
CA HIS A 12 0.52 13.89 8.58
C HIS A 12 -0.13 15.28 8.73
N VAL A 13 -1.39 15.45 8.29
CA VAL A 13 -2.16 16.67 8.57
C VAL A 13 -2.15 16.96 10.07
N LYS A 14 -1.99 18.23 10.43
CA LYS A 14 -1.99 18.74 11.80
C LYS A 14 -3.11 18.10 12.62
N ASN A 15 -2.77 17.61 13.81
CA ASN A 15 -3.66 16.93 14.74
C ASN A 15 -4.26 15.59 14.24
N CYS A 16 -3.83 15.06 13.10
CA CYS A 16 -4.26 13.76 12.59
C CYS A 16 -3.40 12.61 13.16
N ASN A 17 -3.42 12.44 14.49
CA ASN A 17 -2.54 11.51 15.21
C ASN A 17 -3.13 10.12 15.48
N ASN A 18 -4.39 9.89 15.11
CA ASN A 18 -5.08 8.60 15.29
C ASN A 18 -5.78 8.22 13.98
N ASN A 19 -5.90 6.93 13.69
CA ASN A 19 -6.60 6.42 12.50
C ASN A 19 -6.17 7.12 11.19
N ASN A 20 -4.87 7.39 11.06
CA ASN A 20 -4.27 8.12 9.94
C ASN A 20 -3.56 7.18 8.94
N PHE A 21 -3.67 5.87 9.15
CA PHE A 21 -3.14 4.79 8.33
C PHE A 21 -4.06 3.55 8.43
N PRO A 22 -4.25 2.77 7.35
CA PRO A 22 -3.84 3.08 5.97
C PRO A 22 -4.74 4.14 5.33
N LEU A 23 -4.23 4.82 4.31
CA LEU A 23 -5.04 5.75 3.53
C LEU A 23 -5.97 4.98 2.58
N ARG A 24 -7.24 5.36 2.48
CA ARG A 24 -8.22 4.64 1.65
C ARG A 24 -8.11 5.03 0.18
N PHE A 25 -8.00 4.07 -0.73
CA PHE A 25 -8.03 4.38 -2.16
C PHE A 25 -9.44 4.75 -2.64
N GLU A 26 -9.54 5.71 -3.55
CA GLU A 26 -10.77 6.03 -4.25
C GLU A 26 -10.47 6.38 -5.71
N GLN A 27 -11.38 5.98 -6.61
CA GLN A 27 -11.32 6.32 -8.04
C GLN A 27 -9.97 5.99 -8.69
N VAL A 28 -9.38 4.87 -8.29
CA VAL A 28 -8.04 4.46 -8.72
C VAL A 28 -8.03 3.70 -10.03
N GLN A 29 -7.00 3.95 -10.82
CA GLN A 29 -6.64 3.16 -12.00
C GLN A 29 -5.38 2.36 -11.66
N VAL A 30 -5.50 1.05 -11.73
CA VAL A 30 -4.43 0.10 -11.39
C VAL A 30 -3.91 -0.53 -12.67
N GLU A 31 -2.59 -0.65 -12.75
CA GLU A 31 -1.86 -1.37 -13.79
C GLU A 31 -0.93 -2.40 -13.16
N LEU A 32 -0.68 -3.48 -13.88
CA LEU A 32 0.35 -4.45 -13.53
C LEU A 32 1.62 -4.11 -14.32
N ILE A 33 2.71 -3.88 -13.61
CA ILE A 33 4.03 -3.62 -14.21
C ILE A 33 5.00 -4.61 -13.57
N GLU A 34 5.59 -5.45 -14.41
CA GLU A 34 6.54 -6.47 -13.97
C GLU A 34 7.72 -5.86 -13.18
N ALA A 35 8.17 -6.61 -12.19
CA ALA A 35 9.35 -6.26 -11.40
C ALA A 35 10.19 -7.51 -11.14
N ASP A 36 11.51 -7.34 -11.00
CA ASP A 36 12.39 -8.46 -10.69
C ASP A 36 12.04 -9.05 -9.33
N PHE A 37 11.80 -10.36 -9.33
CA PHE A 37 11.54 -11.11 -8.10
C PHE A 37 12.83 -11.29 -7.31
N ASN A 38 12.83 -10.81 -6.06
CA ASN A 38 13.91 -11.02 -5.11
C ASN A 38 13.35 -11.56 -3.79
N PRO A 39 13.46 -12.87 -3.53
CA PRO A 39 12.88 -13.49 -2.35
C PRO A 39 13.53 -13.01 -1.04
N GLU A 40 14.84 -12.76 -1.03
CA GLU A 40 15.55 -12.26 0.15
C GLU A 40 15.08 -10.85 0.53
N PHE A 41 14.88 -9.98 -0.46
CA PHE A 41 14.30 -8.65 -0.23
C PHE A 41 12.89 -8.76 0.37
N LEU A 42 12.04 -9.62 -0.19
CA LEU A 42 10.66 -9.76 0.26
C LEU A 42 10.56 -10.35 1.67
N ALA A 43 11.30 -11.42 1.96
CA ALA A 43 11.37 -12.02 3.29
C ALA A 43 11.76 -10.98 4.35
N ASN A 44 12.81 -10.20 4.09
CA ASN A 44 13.22 -9.11 4.98
C ASN A 44 12.17 -7.98 5.08
N MET A 45 11.43 -7.72 4.01
CA MET A 45 10.42 -6.68 3.96
C MET A 45 9.16 -7.05 4.75
N LEU A 46 8.80 -8.34 4.84
CA LEU A 46 7.58 -8.79 5.53
C LEU A 46 7.48 -8.24 6.96
N ASN A 47 8.60 -8.17 7.68
CA ASN A 47 8.68 -7.62 9.04
C ASN A 47 8.38 -6.11 9.15
N LYS A 48 8.33 -5.40 8.03
CA LYS A 48 8.00 -3.96 7.94
C LYS A 48 6.62 -3.70 7.35
N ILE A 49 5.96 -4.74 6.84
CA ILE A 49 4.66 -4.62 6.22
C ILE A 49 3.59 -4.71 7.29
N GLU A 50 2.71 -3.72 7.32
CA GLU A 50 1.46 -3.80 8.06
C GLU A 50 0.50 -4.71 7.28
N TRP A 51 0.49 -6.00 7.65
CA TRP A 51 -0.18 -7.06 6.89
C TRP A 51 -1.68 -6.82 6.74
N ASP A 52 -2.37 -6.47 7.82
CA ASP A 52 -3.81 -6.20 7.80
C ASP A 52 -4.13 -5.02 6.87
N ALA A 53 -3.29 -3.98 6.87
CA ALA A 53 -3.45 -2.85 5.97
C ALA A 53 -3.25 -3.25 4.51
N LEU A 54 -2.24 -4.07 4.21
CA LEU A 54 -1.98 -4.58 2.87
C LEU A 54 -3.14 -5.45 2.37
N TYR A 55 -3.59 -6.41 3.19
CA TYR A 55 -4.69 -7.31 2.85
C TYR A 55 -5.98 -6.53 2.53
N ASN A 56 -6.38 -5.61 3.42
CA ASN A 56 -7.58 -4.80 3.20
C ASN A 56 -7.46 -3.90 1.97
N THR A 57 -6.25 -3.37 1.69
CA THR A 57 -5.98 -2.57 0.49
C THR A 57 -6.07 -3.43 -0.77
N ALA A 58 -5.51 -4.63 -0.77
CA ALA A 58 -5.59 -5.56 -1.90
C ALA A 58 -7.06 -5.92 -2.20
N VAL A 59 -7.84 -6.27 -1.18
CA VAL A 59 -9.28 -6.54 -1.30
C VAL A 59 -10.03 -5.32 -1.85
N GLN A 60 -9.72 -4.12 -1.37
CA GLN A 60 -10.32 -2.88 -1.89
C GLN A 60 -10.08 -2.70 -3.39
N LEU A 61 -8.91 -3.12 -3.89
CA LEU A 61 -8.54 -3.07 -5.30
C LEU A 61 -9.03 -4.28 -6.12
N GLY A 62 -9.78 -5.20 -5.50
CA GLY A 62 -10.28 -6.42 -6.16
C GLY A 62 -9.23 -7.54 -6.27
N ILE A 63 -8.12 -7.44 -5.55
CA ILE A 63 -7.03 -8.42 -5.54
C ILE A 63 -7.22 -9.35 -4.33
N ASN A 64 -7.60 -10.60 -4.59
CA ASN A 64 -7.94 -11.59 -3.56
C ASN A 64 -6.94 -12.75 -3.49
N THR A 65 -5.67 -12.49 -3.83
CA THR A 65 -4.61 -13.50 -3.88
C THR A 65 -3.90 -13.72 -2.53
N LEU A 66 -3.95 -12.72 -1.63
CA LEU A 66 -3.31 -12.81 -0.32
C LEU A 66 -4.25 -13.47 0.71
N PRO A 67 -3.71 -14.29 1.63
CA PRO A 67 -4.48 -14.78 2.77
C PRO A 67 -4.74 -13.66 3.78
N ALA A 68 -5.85 -13.78 4.51
CA ALA A 68 -6.23 -12.80 5.54
C ALA A 68 -5.23 -12.70 6.69
N GLN A 69 -4.53 -13.79 7.00
CA GLN A 69 -3.47 -13.84 8.00
C GLN A 69 -2.17 -14.27 7.35
N MET A 70 -1.07 -13.67 7.80
CA MET A 70 0.26 -14.06 7.34
C MET A 70 0.57 -15.49 7.79
N PRO A 71 0.97 -16.41 6.89
CA PRO A 71 1.37 -17.76 7.26
C PRO A 71 2.60 -17.76 8.18
N GLU A 72 2.72 -18.72 9.08
CA GLU A 72 3.86 -18.83 10.00
C GLU A 72 5.20 -19.00 9.27
N ASN A 73 5.20 -19.70 8.13
CA ASN A 73 6.38 -19.95 7.29
C ASN A 73 6.51 -18.98 6.11
N ALA A 74 5.94 -17.77 6.22
CA ALA A 74 5.87 -16.78 5.13
C ALA A 74 7.23 -16.45 4.50
N GLU A 75 8.28 -16.29 5.32
CA GLU A 75 9.62 -15.91 4.86
C GLU A 75 10.33 -17.02 4.05
N GLU A 76 9.96 -18.28 4.27
CA GLU A 76 10.59 -19.45 3.63
C GLU A 76 9.75 -20.02 2.47
N ASN A 77 8.51 -19.55 2.32
CA ASN A 77 7.58 -20.03 1.32
C ASN A 77 7.67 -19.20 0.03
N GLU A 78 8.46 -19.67 -0.95
CA GLU A 78 8.69 -18.96 -2.22
C GLU A 78 7.39 -18.66 -2.99
N ASP A 79 6.43 -19.59 -3.00
CA ASP A 79 5.14 -19.38 -3.69
C ASP A 79 4.33 -18.25 -3.03
N PHE A 80 4.35 -18.18 -1.70
CA PHE A 80 3.76 -17.07 -0.97
C PHE A 80 4.50 -15.75 -1.23
N LEU A 81 5.83 -15.75 -1.25
CA LEU A 81 6.63 -14.57 -1.59
C LEU A 81 6.32 -14.06 -3.01
N LYS A 82 6.04 -14.95 -3.97
CA LYS A 82 5.59 -14.55 -5.32
C LYS A 82 4.22 -13.88 -5.29
N LEU A 83 3.28 -14.36 -4.47
CA LEU A 83 2.00 -13.67 -4.30
C LEU A 83 2.19 -12.27 -3.70
N VAL A 84 3.03 -12.16 -2.68
CA VAL A 84 3.36 -10.88 -2.04
C VAL A 84 4.08 -9.95 -3.01
N HIS A 85 5.01 -10.45 -3.83
CA HIS A 85 5.69 -9.71 -4.90
C HIS A 85 4.71 -9.05 -5.86
N ASN A 86 3.78 -9.85 -6.41
CA ASN A 86 2.80 -9.37 -7.39
C ASN A 86 1.94 -8.23 -6.80
N VAL A 87 1.55 -8.36 -5.53
CA VAL A 87 0.74 -7.33 -4.87
C VAL A 87 1.58 -6.10 -4.49
N LEU A 88 2.73 -6.27 -3.84
CA LEU A 88 3.52 -5.15 -3.34
C LEU A 88 4.26 -4.38 -4.43
N LEU A 89 4.84 -5.11 -5.39
CA LEU A 89 5.82 -4.57 -6.33
C LEU A 89 5.28 -4.44 -7.75
N GLU A 90 4.37 -5.31 -8.17
CA GLU A 90 3.84 -5.28 -9.54
C GLU A 90 2.52 -4.52 -9.67
N THR A 91 1.78 -4.38 -8.58
CA THR A 91 0.54 -3.59 -8.58
C THR A 91 0.85 -2.10 -8.47
N HIS A 92 0.52 -1.36 -9.52
CA HIS A 92 0.79 0.07 -9.63
C HIS A 92 -0.50 0.88 -9.74
N VAL A 93 -0.72 1.81 -8.82
CA VAL A 93 -1.77 2.82 -8.95
C VAL A 93 -1.25 3.97 -9.81
N GLN A 94 -1.80 4.16 -11.01
CA GLN A 94 -1.40 5.21 -11.95
C GLN A 94 -2.10 6.54 -11.69
N GLN A 95 -3.41 6.48 -11.48
CA GLN A 95 -4.26 7.65 -11.25
C GLN A 95 -5.23 7.35 -10.11
N GLY A 96 -5.68 8.38 -9.40
CA GLY A 96 -6.73 8.26 -8.39
C GLY A 96 -6.43 9.12 -7.16
N GLN A 97 -6.97 8.74 -6.01
CA GLN A 97 -6.71 9.44 -4.76
C GLN A 97 -6.65 8.50 -3.55
N MET A 98 -5.95 8.95 -2.52
CA MET A 98 -5.91 8.35 -1.19
C MET A 98 -6.57 9.30 -0.21
N VAL A 99 -7.55 8.82 0.56
CA VAL A 99 -8.30 9.62 1.54
C VAL A 99 -7.91 9.18 2.94
N CYS A 100 -7.53 10.13 3.79
CA CYS A 100 -7.27 9.85 5.20
C CYS A 100 -8.56 9.43 5.91
N PRO A 101 -8.61 8.28 6.61
CA PRO A 101 -9.84 7.84 7.28
C PRO A 101 -10.18 8.65 8.54
N ASN A 102 -9.24 9.44 9.07
CA ASN A 102 -9.49 10.32 10.22
C ASN A 102 -9.88 11.75 9.82
N CYS A 103 -9.03 12.47 9.08
CA CYS A 103 -9.27 13.88 8.75
C CYS A 103 -9.93 14.12 7.39
N ALA A 104 -10.19 13.07 6.60
CA ALA A 104 -10.74 13.13 5.25
C ALA A 104 -9.90 13.94 4.22
N HIS A 105 -8.66 14.32 4.55
CA HIS A 105 -7.75 14.94 3.59
C HIS A 105 -7.49 14.00 2.40
N VAL A 106 -7.43 14.59 1.20
CA VAL A 106 -7.34 13.87 -0.08
C VAL A 106 -5.98 14.07 -0.73
N TYR A 107 -5.18 13.01 -0.77
CA TYR A 107 -3.90 12.97 -1.48
C TYR A 107 -4.11 12.44 -2.90
N LYS A 108 -3.86 13.28 -3.91
CA LYS A 108 -4.06 12.91 -5.33
C LYS A 108 -2.88 12.10 -5.84
N ILE A 109 -3.15 11.07 -6.65
CA ILE A 109 -2.17 10.29 -7.38
C ILE A 109 -2.29 10.62 -8.85
N ARG A 110 -1.18 11.04 -9.47
CA ARG A 110 -1.08 11.33 -10.90
C ARG A 110 0.19 10.73 -11.46
N ASP A 111 0.09 10.04 -12.59
CA ASP A 111 1.20 9.40 -13.29
C ASP A 111 2.05 8.52 -12.35
N GLY A 112 1.36 7.83 -11.45
CA GLY A 112 1.95 6.96 -10.46
C GLY A 112 2.62 7.67 -9.28
N ILE A 113 2.51 9.00 -9.17
CA ILE A 113 3.14 9.82 -8.12
C ILE A 113 2.06 10.31 -7.14
N PRO A 114 2.10 9.91 -5.85
CA PRO A 114 1.23 10.47 -4.83
C PRO A 114 1.71 11.87 -4.43
N ASN A 115 0.81 12.85 -4.46
CA ASN A 115 1.08 14.18 -3.92
C ASN A 115 0.79 14.19 -2.41
N MET A 116 1.86 14.19 -1.61
CA MET A 116 1.82 14.21 -0.14
C MET A 116 2.08 15.62 0.44
N LEU A 117 2.08 16.66 -0.40
CA LEU A 117 2.30 18.03 0.07
C LEU A 117 1.09 18.54 0.85
N LEU A 118 1.39 19.20 1.97
CA LEU A 118 0.42 19.86 2.83
C LEU A 118 0.62 21.37 2.75
N ALA A 119 -0.47 22.14 2.82
CA ALA A 119 -0.37 23.59 2.96
C ALA A 119 0.17 23.98 4.35
N GLU A 120 0.71 25.19 4.49
CA GLU A 120 1.32 25.66 5.76
C GLU A 120 0.37 25.56 6.96
N HIS A 121 -0.93 25.80 6.76
CA HIS A 121 -1.94 25.71 7.82
C HIS A 121 -2.33 24.26 8.18
N GLU A 122 -1.97 23.29 7.34
CA GLU A 122 -2.23 21.85 7.53
C GLU A 122 -1.07 21.14 8.23
N ILE A 123 -0.01 21.86 8.61
CA ILE A 123 1.17 21.33 9.33
C ILE A 123 1.14 21.74 10.81
#